data_AF-G1USP7-F1
#
_entry.id   AF-G1USP7-F1
#
_cell.length_a   1.000
_cell.length_b   1.000
_cell.length_c   1.000
_cell.angle_alpha   90.00
_cell.angle_beta   90.00
_cell.angle_gamma   90.00
#
_symmetry.space_group_name_H-M   'P 1'
#
loop_
_entity.id
_entity.type
_entity.pdbx_description
1 polymer ?
#
loop_
_entity_poly.entity_id
_entity_poly.type
_entity_poly.pdbx_seq_one_letter_code
_entity_poly.pdbx_strand_id
1 'polypeptide(L)'
;MSQGLCLLDEALDLARQEMLALEDGAYDRAVELAERRNEVTSMAWHVLESGSTDQYRNRLIELTRLQEHLADLATKAQEVIRASLQRSRREKQRMRGYHQAVGQALQ
;
A
#
# COMPACT_ATOMS: atom_id res chain seq x y z
N MET A 1 30.83 -3.08 5.90
CA MET A 1 29.46 -2.54 5.73
C MET A 1 28.81 -2.60 7.09
N SER A 2 28.24 -1.50 7.57
CA SER A 2 27.57 -1.50 8.87
C SER A 2 26.25 -2.27 8.75
N GLN A 3 25.93 -3.06 9.77
CA GLN A 3 24.75 -3.92 9.80
C GLN A 3 23.44 -3.11 9.64
N GLY A 4 23.41 -1.87 10.16
CA GLY A 4 22.29 -0.95 9.95
C GLY A 4 22.06 -0.57 8.48
N LEU A 5 23.12 -0.43 7.67
CA LEU A 5 22.97 -0.10 6.24
C LEU A 5 22.35 -1.25 5.45
N CYS A 6 22.74 -2.49 5.75
CA CYS A 6 22.15 -3.68 5.13
C CYS A 6 20.65 -3.80 5.43
N LEU A 7 20.24 -3.48 6.67
CA LEU A 7 18.83 -3.48 7.06
C LEU A 7 18.05 -2.36 6.33
N LEU A 8 18.63 -1.18 6.15
CA LEU A 8 17.95 -0.12 5.38
C LEU A 8 17.81 -0.47 3.89
N ASP A 9 18.80 -1.14 3.31
CA ASP A 9 18.71 -1.65 1.93
C ASP A 9 17.59 -2.69 1.79
N GLU A 10 17.47 -3.61 2.75
CA GLU A 10 16.37 -4.57 2.79
C GLU A 10 15.01 -3.87 2.94
N ALA A 11 14.90 -2.84 3.79
CA ALA A 11 13.67 -2.06 3.93
C ALA A 11 13.29 -1.34 2.63
N LEU A 12 14.26 -0.84 1.86
CA LEU A 12 14.03 -0.22 0.55
C LEU A 12 13.50 -1.24 -0.46
N ASP A 13 14.06 -2.45 -0.49
CA ASP A 13 13.61 -3.50 -1.40
C ASP A 13 12.22 -4.03 -1.04
N LEU A 14 11.89 -4.11 0.25
CA LEU A 14 10.54 -4.43 0.71
C LEU A 14 9.52 -3.34 0.31
N ALA A 15 9.89 -2.06 0.43
CA ALA A 15 9.02 -0.95 -0.01
C ALA A 15 8.74 -0.99 -1.52
N ARG A 16 9.73 -1.35 -2.34
CA ARG A 16 9.53 -1.52 -3.79
C ARG A 16 8.58 -2.67 -4.12
N GLN A 17 8.68 -3.78 -3.39
CA GLN A 17 7.78 -4.92 -3.55
C GLN A 17 6.35 -4.58 -3.09
N GLU A 18 6.22 -3.82 -2.01
CA GLU A 18 4.93 -3.31 -1.51
C GLU A 18 4.24 -2.44 -2.58
N MET A 19 4.98 -1.56 -3.24
CA MET A 19 4.46 -0.74 -4.35
C MET A 19 3.91 -1.60 -5.48
N LEU A 20 4.67 -2.61 -5.93
CA LEU A 20 4.21 -3.51 -7.00
C LEU A 20 2.96 -4.30 -6.59
N ALA A 21 2.87 -4.74 -5.34
CA ALA A 21 1.69 -5.42 -4.81
C ALA A 21 0.46 -4.50 -4.77
N LEU A 22 0.62 -3.23 -4.41
CA LEU A 22 -0.46 -2.23 -4.45
C LEU A 22 -0.93 -1.94 -5.88
N GLU A 23 0.00 -1.86 -6.84
CA GLU A 23 -0.32 -1.66 -8.26
C GLU A 23 -1.08 -2.85 -8.86
N ASP A 24 -0.72 -4.08 -8.48
CA ASP A 24 -1.40 -5.32 -8.90
C ASP A 24 -2.72 -5.57 -8.15
N GLY A 25 -3.05 -4.75 -7.15
CA GLY A 25 -4.24 -4.91 -6.31
C GLY A 25 -4.16 -6.07 -5.31
N ALA A 26 -2.95 -6.62 -5.09
CA ALA A 26 -2.64 -7.65 -4.11
C ALA A 26 -2.51 -7.03 -2.70
N TYR A 27 -3.61 -6.49 -2.17
CA TYR A 27 -3.60 -5.70 -0.93
C TYR A 27 -3.15 -6.48 0.31
N ASP A 28 -3.56 -7.75 0.45
CA ASP A 28 -3.13 -8.59 1.57
C ASP A 28 -1.60 -8.76 1.58
N ARG A 29 -1.02 -8.94 0.39
CA ARG A 29 0.43 -9.06 0.22
C ARG A 29 1.14 -7.74 0.51
N ALA A 30 0.56 -6.60 0.12
CA ALA A 30 1.11 -5.29 0.43
C ALA A 30 1.17 -5.05 1.95
N VAL A 31 0.16 -5.48 2.71
CA VAL A 31 0.15 -5.37 4.18
C VAL A 31 1.27 -6.20 4.81
N GLU A 32 1.43 -7.46 4.42
CA GLU A 32 2.52 -8.31 4.93
C GLU A 32 3.91 -7.69 4.68
N LEU A 33 4.11 -7.13 3.49
CA LEU A 33 5.37 -6.48 3.11
C LEU A 33 5.61 -5.21 3.94
N ALA A 34 4.55 -4.43 4.19
CA ALA A 34 4.62 -3.22 5.01
C ALA A 34 4.99 -3.54 6.47
N GLU A 35 4.40 -4.58 7.06
CA GLU A 35 4.72 -5.04 8.42
C GLU A 35 6.19 -5.46 8.52
N ARG A 36 6.65 -6.29 7.58
CA ARG A 36 8.04 -6.75 7.54
C ARG A 36 9.03 -5.61 7.34
N ARG A 37 8.70 -4.64 6.49
CA ARG A 37 9.51 -3.43 6.31
C ARG A 37 9.61 -2.62 7.60
N ASN A 38 8.51 -2.52 8.36
CA ASN A 38 8.50 -1.80 9.64
C ASN A 38 9.44 -2.48 10.66
N GLU A 39 9.41 -3.82 10.74
CA GLU A 39 10.31 -4.58 11.60
C GLU A 39 11.78 -4.34 11.25
N VAL A 40 12.14 -4.48 9.97
CA VAL A 40 13.52 -4.29 9.50
C VAL A 40 14.00 -2.84 9.72
N THR A 41 13.13 -1.86 9.48
CA THR A 41 13.43 -0.45 9.73
C THR A 41 13.67 -0.20 11.23
N SER A 42 12.84 -0.77 12.10
CA SER A 42 13.03 -0.70 13.55
C SER A 42 14.36 -1.32 13.99
N MET A 43 14.71 -2.48 13.44
CA MET A 43 16.02 -3.10 13.69
C MET A 43 17.17 -2.22 13.21
N ALA A 44 17.05 -1.58 12.04
CA ALA A 44 18.06 -0.67 11.53
C ALA A 44 18.32 0.50 12.49
N TRP A 45 17.26 1.07 13.09
CA TRP A 45 17.38 2.14 14.08
C TRP A 45 18.19 1.72 15.31
N HIS A 46 18.04 0.48 15.77
CA HIS A 46 18.75 -0.02 16.95
C HIS A 46 20.24 -0.32 16.72
N VAL A 47 20.65 -0.48 15.46
CA VAL A 47 22.02 -0.87 15.07
C VAL A 47 22.75 0.28 14.36
N LEU A 48 22.23 1.51 14.47
CA LEU A 48 22.87 2.70 13.90
C LEU A 48 24.21 3.00 14.59
N GLU A 49 25.28 2.94 13.80
CA GLU A 49 26.63 3.33 14.22
C GLU A 49 26.98 4.74 13.72
N SER A 50 27.65 5.54 14.55
CA SER A 50 28.00 6.93 14.27
C SER A 50 29.05 7.14 13.17
N GLY A 51 29.66 6.07 12.66
CA GLY A 51 30.73 6.12 11.64
C GLY A 51 30.26 6.26 10.19
N SER A 52 28.95 6.28 9.91
CA SER A 52 28.42 6.26 8.52
C SER A 52 27.21 7.18 8.31
N THR A 53 27.18 8.32 9.02
CA THR A 53 26.06 9.26 9.08
C THR A 53 25.54 9.73 7.70
N ASP A 54 26.42 10.02 6.74
CA ASP A 54 25.99 10.46 5.40
C ASP A 54 25.31 9.35 4.59
N GLN A 55 25.75 8.10 4.75
CA GLN A 55 25.15 6.96 4.05
C GLN A 55 23.76 6.63 4.63
N TYR A 56 23.63 6.70 5.96
CA TYR A 56 22.34 6.60 6.63
C TYR A 56 21.39 7.71 6.21
N ARG A 57 21.87 8.96 6.16
CA ARG A 57 21.08 10.12 5.71
C ARG A 57 20.50 9.92 4.32
N ASN A 58 21.32 9.46 3.36
CA ASN A 58 20.85 9.23 2.00
C ASN A 58 19.78 8.13 1.92
N ARG A 59 19.98 7.01 2.61
CA ARG A 59 18.98 5.92 2.69
C ARG A 59 17.67 6.36 3.35
N LEU A 60 17.74 7.17 4.40
CA LEU A 60 16.55 7.71 5.06
C LEU A 60 15.76 8.66 4.15
N ILE A 61 16.44 9.48 3.35
CA ILE A 61 15.78 10.35 2.36
C ILE A 61 15.07 9.50 1.30
N GLU A 62 15.70 8.42 0.82
CA GLU A 62 15.07 7.49 -0.13
C GLU A 62 13.85 6.79 0.46
N LEU A 63 13.93 6.31 1.71
CA LEU A 63 12.80 5.70 2.42
C LEU A 63 11.64 6.69 2.57
N THR A 64 11.90 7.95 2.93
CA THR A 64 10.84 8.97 3.04
C THR A 64 10.13 9.19 1.70
N ARG A 65 10.87 9.30 0.59
CA ARG A 65 10.27 9.47 -0.74
C ARG A 65 9.41 8.27 -1.15
N LEU A 66 9.87 7.05 -0.85
CA LEU A 66 9.08 5.84 -1.12
C LEU A 66 7.83 5.79 -0.24
N GLN A 67 7.91 6.22 1.02
CA GLN A 67 6.76 6.28 1.91
C GLN A 67 5.69 7.28 1.43
N GLU A 68 6.11 8.44 0.92
CA GLU A 68 5.20 9.41 0.30
C GLU A 68 4.48 8.80 -0.91
N HIS A 69 5.22 8.09 -1.76
CA HIS A 69 4.65 7.46 -2.95
C HIS A 69 3.69 6.32 -2.62
N LEU A 70 4.00 5.52 -1.60
CA LEU A 70 3.11 4.48 -1.08
C LEU A 70 1.82 5.06 -0.50
N ALA A 71 1.89 6.20 0.20
CA ALA A 71 0.71 6.89 0.72
C ALA A 71 -0.22 7.38 -0.42
N ASP A 72 0.37 7.91 -1.50
CA ASP A 72 -0.37 8.31 -2.69
C ASP A 72 -1.04 7.12 -3.39
N LEU A 73 -0.32 6.00 -3.54
CA LEU A 73 -0.84 4.75 -4.09
C LEU A 73 -1.98 4.18 -3.25
N ALA A 74 -1.83 4.15 -1.94
CA ALA A 74 -2.87 3.71 -1.01
C ALA A 74 -4.13 4.58 -1.11
N THR A 75 -3.97 5.90 -1.22
CA THR A 75 -5.09 6.84 -1.41
C THR A 75 -5.83 6.55 -2.71
N LYS A 76 -5.10 6.36 -3.82
CA LYS A 76 -5.69 6.00 -5.12
C LYS A 76 -6.40 4.64 -5.07
N ALA A 77 -5.79 3.65 -4.45
CA ALA A 77 -6.41 2.33 -4.27
C ALA A 77 -7.73 2.43 -3.49
N GLN A 78 -7.78 3.23 -2.43
CA GLN A 78 -8.99 3.49 -1.68
C GLN A 78 -10.09 4.12 -2.54
N GLU A 79 -9.75 5.08 -3.41
CA GLU A 79 -10.69 5.69 -4.35
C GLU A 79 -11.26 4.68 -5.36
N VAL A 80 -10.40 3.80 -5.89
CA VAL A 80 -10.81 2.73 -6.82
C VAL A 80 -11.80 1.78 -6.15
N ILE A 81 -11.51 1.33 -4.93
CA ILE A 81 -12.41 0.45 -4.15
C ILE A 81 -13.73 1.17 -3.85
N ARG A 82 -13.68 2.45 -3.48
CA ARG A 82 -14.90 3.24 -3.21
C ARG A 82 -15.76 3.37 -4.47
N ALA A 83 -15.14 3.62 -5.62
CA ALA A 83 -15.83 3.74 -6.90
C ALA A 83 -16.44 2.40 -7.35
N SER A 84 -15.77 1.27 -7.13
CA SER A 84 -16.30 -0.06 -7.47
C SER A 84 -17.49 -0.43 -6.59
N LEU A 85 -17.43 -0.16 -5.28
CA LEU A 85 -18.55 -0.35 -4.35
C LEU A 85 -19.75 0.52 -4.70
N GLN A 86 -19.52 1.79 -5.06
CA GLN A 86 -20.61 2.68 -5.50
C GLN A 86 -21.27 2.21 -6.80
N ARG A 87 -20.47 1.73 -7.78
CA ARG A 87 -21.00 1.13 -9.01
C ARG A 87 -21.85 -0.11 -8.71
N SER A 88 -21.35 -1.04 -7.90
CA SER A 88 -22.09 -2.24 -7.50
C SER A 88 -23.40 -1.90 -6.77
N ARG A 89 -23.41 -0.89 -5.89
CA ARG A 89 -24.63 -0.41 -5.22
C ARG A 89 -25.64 0.16 -6.20
N ARG A 90 -25.20 0.99 -7.17
CA ARG A 90 -26.07 1.55 -8.21
C ARG A 90 -26.65 0.46 -9.11
N GLU A 91 -25.87 -0.57 -9.43
CA GLU A 91 -26.32 -1.70 -10.24
C GLU A 91 -27.34 -2.57 -9.50
N LYS A 92 -27.12 -2.85 -8.21
CA LYS A 92 -28.13 -3.49 -7.35
C LYS A 92 -29.43 -2.68 -7.25
N GLN A 93 -29.34 -1.35 -7.14
CA GLN A 93 -30.51 -0.46 -7.15
C GLN A 93 -31.28 -0.54 -8.47
N ARG A 94 -30.57 -0.49 -9.61
CA ARG A 94 -31.19 -0.63 -10.94
C ARG A 94 -31.88 -1.97 -11.12
N MET A 95 -31.22 -3.08 -10.75
CA MET A 95 -31.83 -4.41 -10.84
C MET A 95 -33.09 -4.55 -9.99
N ARG A 96 -33.12 -3.96 -8.79
CA ARG A 96 -34.34 -3.91 -7.96
C ARG A 96 -35.46 -3.09 -8.62
N GLY A 97 -35.12 -1.96 -9.24
CA GLY A 97 -36.08 -1.14 -9.98
C GLY A 97 -36.68 -1.87 -11.19
N TYR A 98 -35.86 -2.61 -11.95
CA TYR A 98 -36.37 -3.47 -13.03
C TYR A 98 -37.26 -4.59 -12.50
N HIS A 99 -36.91 -5.24 -11.40
CA HIS A 99 -37.72 -6.28 -10.78
C HIS A 99 -39.09 -5.75 -10.31
N GLN A 100 -39.13 -4.54 -9.73
CA GLN A 100 -40.38 -3.89 -9.34
C GLN A 100 -41.24 -3.47 -10.54
N ALA A 101 -40.63 -2.90 -11.59
CA ALA A 101 -41.35 -2.47 -12.79
C ALA A 101 -41.92 -3.65 -13.59
N VAL A 102 -41.16 -4.76 -13.70
CA VAL A 102 -41.63 -5.99 -14.36
C VAL A 102 -42.70 -6.69 -13.53
N GLY A 103 -42.57 -6.70 -12.19
CA GLY A 103 -43.59 -7.25 -11.30
C GLY A 103 -44.92 -6.48 -11.33
N GLN A 104 -44.89 -5.17 -11.55
CA GLN A 104 -46.10 -4.35 -11.74
C GLN A 104 -46.73 -4.49 -13.12
N ALA A 105 -45.96 -4.86 -14.16
CA ALA A 105 -46.47 -5.04 -15.52
C ALA A 105 -47.10 -6.44 -15.76
N LEU A 106 -46.97 -7.36 -14.80
CA LEU A 106 -47.50 -8.73 -14.84
C LEU A 106 -48.70 -8.95 -13.91
N GLN A 107 -49.21 -7.89 -13.25
CA GLN A 107 -50.48 -7.89 -12.50
C GLN A 107 -51.58 -7.18 -13.31
#